data_AF-A0A3B9KAK5-F1
#
_entry.id   AF-A0A3B9KAK5-F1
#
_cell.length_a   1.000
_cell.length_b   1.000
_cell.length_c   1.000
_cell.angle_alpha   90.00
_cell.angle_beta   90.00
_cell.angle_gamma   90.00
#
_symmetry.space_group_name_H-M   'P 1'
#
loop_
_entity.id
_entity.type
_entity.pdbx_description
1 polymer ?
#
loop_
_entity_poly.entity_id
_entity_poly.type
_entity_poly.pdbx_seq_one_letter_code
_entity_poly.pdbx_strand_id
1 'polypeptide(L)'
;MPITRRASFWLTFCIITLFLLSACGGTSPGNNSANGTSSSSSVINVVAAENFYGDVVKQLGGSHVAVTSILSDPNVDPHQYQSNVPTAEAIAKAQLVVANGDAYDTWIDRLLSASPNDSRIVLI
;
A
#
# COMPACT_ATOMS: atom_id res chain seq x y z
N MET A 1 -1.07 42.25 -51.25
CA MET A 1 -1.97 41.80 -50.15
C MET A 1 -1.49 40.44 -49.67
N PRO A 2 -1.10 40.25 -48.40
CA PRO A 2 -0.47 39.04 -47.90
C PRO A 2 -1.48 38.14 -47.16
N ILE A 3 -1.90 37.01 -47.74
CA ILE A 3 -2.81 36.07 -47.05
C ILE A 3 -2.49 34.62 -47.44
N THR A 4 -1.48 33.99 -46.82
CA THR A 4 -1.35 32.52 -46.88
C THR A 4 -0.75 31.84 -45.64
N ARG A 5 -0.16 32.55 -44.67
CA ARG A 5 0.55 31.87 -43.55
C ARG A 5 -0.33 31.37 -42.39
N ARG A 6 -1.62 31.75 -42.33
CA ARG A 6 -2.52 31.37 -41.21
C ARG A 6 -3.28 30.05 -41.43
N ALA A 7 -3.57 29.70 -42.69
CA ALA A 7 -4.28 28.45 -43.02
C ALA A 7 -3.42 27.21 -42.80
N SER A 8 -2.09 27.34 -42.99
CA SER A 8 -1.16 26.22 -42.81
C SER A 8 -0.98 25.82 -41.35
N PHE A 9 -1.22 26.71 -40.38
CA PHE A 9 -1.08 26.41 -38.95
C PHE A 9 -2.31 25.68 -38.39
N TRP A 10 -3.49 25.97 -38.95
CA TRP A 10 -4.74 25.29 -38.60
C TRP A 10 -4.82 23.89 -39.20
N LEU A 11 -4.26 23.66 -40.39
CA LEU A 11 -4.27 22.35 -41.04
C LEU A 11 -3.39 21.31 -40.32
N THR A 12 -2.23 21.72 -39.78
CA THR A 12 -1.35 20.83 -39.00
C THR A 12 -1.93 20.47 -37.65
N PHE A 13 -2.70 21.36 -37.02
CA PHE A 13 -3.35 21.07 -35.73
C PHE A 13 -4.43 19.98 -35.83
N CYS A 14 -5.18 19.93 -36.94
CA CYS A 14 -6.16 18.87 -37.20
C CYS A 14 -5.55 17.49 -37.51
N ILE A 15 -4.33 17.43 -38.07
CA ILE A 15 -3.68 16.15 -38.39
C ILE A 15 -3.11 15.49 -37.13
N ILE A 16 -2.62 16.29 -36.17
CA ILE A 16 -2.07 15.78 -34.90
C ILE A 16 -3.16 15.22 -33.99
N THR A 17 -4.36 15.81 -33.97
CA THR A 17 -5.50 15.29 -33.18
C THR A 17 -6.07 13.99 -33.73
N LEU A 18 -5.93 13.72 -35.03
CA LEU A 18 -6.40 12.47 -35.64
C LEU A 18 -5.53 11.25 -35.27
N PHE A 19 -4.25 11.45 -34.95
CA PHE A 19 -3.33 10.37 -34.57
C PHE A 19 -3.50 9.89 -33.11
N LEU A 20 -4.14 10.68 -32.25
CA LEU A 20 -4.29 10.38 -30.82
C LEU A 20 -5.50 9.48 -30.50
N LEU A 21 -6.38 9.17 -31.47
CA LEU A 21 -7.63 8.44 -31.23
C LEU A 21 -7.63 6.95 -31.63
N SER A 22 -6.56 6.42 -32.22
CA SER A 22 -6.50 5.02 -32.70
C SER A 22 -5.99 3.99 -31.67
N ALA A 23 -5.92 4.32 -30.38
CA ALA A 23 -5.44 3.39 -29.35
C ALA A 23 -6.53 2.53 -28.67
N CYS A 24 -7.80 2.64 -29.06
CA CYS A 24 -8.86 1.75 -28.55
C CYS A 24 -9.45 0.90 -29.68
N GLY A 25 -8.70 -0.11 -30.09
CA GLY A 25 -9.08 -1.09 -31.10
C GLY A 25 -8.49 -2.46 -30.79
N GLY A 26 -8.81 -3.01 -29.62
CA GLY A 26 -8.43 -4.37 -29.23
C GLY A 26 -9.65 -5.29 -29.21
N THR A 27 -9.92 -5.96 -30.33
CA THR A 27 -10.84 -7.11 -30.38
C THR A 27 -10.15 -8.36 -29.82
N SER A 28 -10.88 -9.06 -28.95
CA SER A 28 -10.50 -10.17 -28.06
C SER A 28 -9.81 -11.37 -28.73
N PRO A 29 -9.10 -12.17 -27.90
CA PRO A 29 -9.29 -13.62 -27.98
C PRO A 29 -9.52 -14.26 -26.60
N GLY A 30 -10.49 -15.17 -26.57
CA GLY A 30 -10.41 -16.38 -25.73
C GLY A 30 -11.06 -16.30 -24.34
N ASN A 31 -12.23 -16.95 -24.23
CA ASN A 31 -12.65 -17.61 -22.99
C ASN A 31 -11.59 -18.64 -22.57
N ASN A 32 -10.55 -18.19 -21.88
CA ASN A 32 -9.81 -19.08 -21.00
C ASN A 32 -10.65 -19.24 -19.74
N SER A 33 -11.40 -20.33 -19.66
CA SER A 33 -11.67 -20.95 -18.36
C SER A 33 -10.33 -21.35 -17.76
N ALA A 34 -9.61 -20.35 -17.24
CA ALA A 34 -8.68 -20.60 -16.17
C ALA A 34 -9.56 -21.20 -15.08
N ASN A 35 -9.35 -22.49 -14.84
CA ASN A 35 -9.70 -23.12 -13.60
C ASN A 35 -8.92 -22.35 -12.53
N GLY A 36 -9.44 -21.19 -12.15
CA GLY A 36 -8.93 -20.35 -11.11
C GLY A 36 -9.06 -21.20 -9.88
N THR A 37 -7.98 -21.88 -9.51
CA THR A 37 -7.64 -21.98 -8.11
C THR A 37 -7.74 -20.54 -7.64
N SER A 38 -8.84 -20.20 -6.99
CA SER A 38 -8.93 -19.00 -6.19
C SER A 38 -7.74 -19.09 -5.26
N SER A 39 -6.61 -18.49 -5.66
CA SER A 39 -5.57 -18.15 -4.72
C SER A 39 -6.32 -17.22 -3.80
N SER A 40 -6.81 -17.74 -2.67
CA SER A 40 -7.19 -16.90 -1.56
C SER A 40 -5.95 -16.05 -1.36
N SER A 41 -6.01 -14.81 -1.87
CA SER A 41 -4.95 -13.83 -1.69
C SER A 41 -4.76 -13.80 -0.19
N SER A 42 -3.68 -14.43 0.27
CA SER A 42 -3.38 -14.55 1.68
C SER A 42 -3.21 -13.15 2.19
N VAL A 43 -4.21 -12.65 2.92
CA VAL A 43 -4.16 -11.32 3.52
C VAL A 43 -3.01 -11.31 4.52
N ILE A 44 -2.08 -10.37 4.35
CA ILE A 44 -0.92 -10.23 5.22
C ILE A 44 -1.36 -9.50 6.48
N ASN A 45 -1.17 -10.14 7.64
CA ASN A 45 -1.42 -9.49 8.92
C ASN A 45 -0.28 -8.51 9.24
N VAL A 46 -0.60 -7.23 9.27
CA VAL A 46 0.36 -6.15 9.55
C VAL A 46 0.02 -5.51 10.88
N VAL A 47 1.03 -5.28 11.71
CA VAL A 47 0.94 -4.38 12.86
C VAL A 47 1.78 -3.15 12.58
N ALA A 48 1.20 -1.98 12.77
CA ALA A 48 1.93 -0.71 12.74
C ALA A 48 1.95 -0.12 14.15
N ALA A 49 3.12 0.31 14.61
CA ALA A 49 3.28 1.00 15.89
C ALA A 49 2.35 2.21 15.98
N GLU A 50 2.41 3.03 14.94
CA GLU A 50 1.67 4.27 14.78
C GLU A 50 0.68 4.19 13.61
N ASN A 51 -0.41 4.93 13.71
CA ASN A 51 -1.46 4.93 12.69
C ASN A 51 -1.00 5.41 11.32
N PHE A 52 -0.12 6.41 11.24
CA PHE A 52 0.34 6.95 9.96
C PHE A 52 1.14 5.94 9.14
N TYR A 53 1.96 5.09 9.78
CA TYR A 53 2.59 3.95 9.10
C TYR A 53 1.54 2.95 8.64
N GLY A 54 0.55 2.67 9.48
CA GLY A 54 -0.57 1.79 9.13
C GLY A 54 -1.36 2.29 7.92
N ASP A 55 -1.58 3.60 7.81
CA ASP A 55 -2.34 4.18 6.71
C ASP A 55 -1.56 4.15 5.39
N VAL A 56 -0.23 4.30 5.42
CA VAL A 56 0.61 4.06 4.25
C VAL A 56 0.52 2.59 3.81
N VAL A 57 0.63 1.65 4.76
CA VAL A 57 0.52 0.21 4.44
C VAL A 57 -0.86 -0.13 3.85
N LYS A 58 -1.95 0.41 4.40
CA LYS A 58 -3.31 0.21 3.87
C LYS A 58 -3.43 0.73 2.43
N GLN A 59 -2.90 1.91 2.14
CA GLN A 59 -2.94 2.52 0.80
C GLN A 59 -2.17 1.69 -0.22
N LEU A 60 -1.01 1.15 0.15
CA LEU A 60 -0.18 0.35 -0.74
C LEU A 60 -0.68 -1.10 -0.89
N GLY A 61 -1.13 -1.70 0.21
CA GLY A 61 -1.52 -3.11 0.27
C GLY A 61 -2.98 -3.38 -0.14
N GLY A 62 -3.87 -2.40 -0.01
CA GLY A 62 -5.28 -2.56 -0.36
C GLY A 62 -5.92 -3.79 0.30
N SER A 63 -6.56 -4.64 -0.52
CA SER A 63 -7.19 -5.88 -0.04
C SER A 63 -6.22 -7.01 0.32
N HIS A 64 -4.91 -6.82 0.13
CA HIS A 64 -3.88 -7.81 0.45
C HIS A 64 -3.33 -7.68 1.88
N VAL A 65 -3.75 -6.67 2.64
CA VAL A 65 -3.27 -6.44 4.01
C VAL A 65 -4.43 -6.28 5.00
N ALA A 66 -4.24 -6.81 6.20
CA ALA A 66 -5.06 -6.52 7.37
C ALA A 66 -4.18 -5.76 8.37
N VAL A 67 -4.42 -4.46 8.51
CA VAL A 67 -3.54 -3.57 9.28
C VAL A 67 -4.15 -3.25 10.64
N THR A 68 -3.40 -3.55 11.70
CA THR A 68 -3.68 -3.12 13.08
C THR A 68 -2.71 -2.03 13.48
N SER A 69 -3.20 -0.81 13.73
CA SER A 69 -2.40 0.29 14.27
C SER A 69 -2.56 0.34 15.79
N ILE A 70 -1.46 0.36 16.54
CA ILE A 70 -1.50 0.31 18.01
C ILE A 70 -1.78 1.69 18.61
N LEU A 71 -0.96 2.67 18.24
CA LEU A 71 -1.14 4.06 18.63
C LEU A 71 -1.88 4.81 17.52
N SER A 72 -3.11 5.22 17.83
CA SER A 72 -3.97 5.96 16.91
C SER A 72 -4.50 7.27 17.49
N ASP A 73 -4.37 7.47 18.81
CA ASP A 73 -4.71 8.73 19.46
C ASP A 73 -3.50 9.67 19.38
N PRO A 74 -3.60 10.81 18.67
CA PRO A 74 -2.49 11.74 18.50
C PRO A 74 -2.07 12.44 19.79
N ASN A 75 -2.83 12.31 20.88
CA ASN A 75 -2.51 12.92 22.17
C ASN A 75 -1.71 11.98 23.09
N VAL A 76 -1.49 10.73 22.68
CA VAL A 76 -0.73 9.75 23.47
C VAL A 76 0.76 9.88 23.16
N ASP A 77 1.56 10.00 24.21
CA ASP A 77 3.02 9.90 24.10
C ASP A 77 3.43 8.42 23.93
N PRO A 78 4.06 8.05 22.80
CA PRO A 78 4.49 6.67 22.54
C PRO A 78 5.51 6.16 23.56
N HIS A 79 6.30 7.04 24.17
CA HIS A 79 7.28 6.66 25.18
C HIS A 79 6.63 6.30 26.51
N GLN A 80 5.38 6.74 26.74
CA GLN A 80 4.58 6.40 27.93
C GLN A 80 3.62 5.23 27.67
N TYR A 81 3.55 4.72 26.43
CA TYR A 81 2.64 3.63 26.12
C TYR A 81 3.01 2.35 26.87
N GLN A 82 1.99 1.74 27.48
CA GLN A 82 2.08 0.45 28.13
C GLN A 82 1.33 -0.59 27.29
N SER A 83 2.06 -1.61 26.85
CA SER A 83 1.48 -2.73 26.11
C SER A 83 0.46 -3.51 26.95
N ASN A 84 -0.51 -4.11 26.25
CA ASN A 84 -1.53 -4.98 26.83
C ASN A 84 -1.57 -6.35 26.10
N VAL A 85 -2.39 -7.27 26.60
CA VAL A 85 -2.50 -8.64 26.06
C VAL A 85 -2.94 -8.64 24.58
N PRO A 86 -3.97 -7.89 24.16
CA PRO A 86 -4.34 -7.80 22.73
C PRO A 86 -3.20 -7.32 21.82
N THR A 87 -2.44 -6.31 22.23
CA THR A 87 -1.28 -5.83 21.45
C THR A 87 -0.21 -6.91 21.31
N ALA A 88 0.10 -7.62 22.40
CA ALA A 88 1.05 -8.72 22.37
C ALA A 88 0.59 -9.86 21.43
N GLU A 89 -0.69 -10.20 21.46
CA GLU A 89 -1.29 -11.19 20.56
C GLU A 89 -1.23 -10.76 19.09
N ALA A 90 -1.53 -9.48 18.81
CA ALA A 90 -1.46 -8.94 17.46
C ALA A 90 -0.03 -9.04 16.90
N ILE A 91 0.99 -8.67 17.68
CA ILE A 91 2.41 -8.77 17.27
C ILE A 91 2.85 -10.23 17.09
N ALA A 92 2.39 -11.13 17.97
CA ALA A 92 2.70 -12.55 17.85
C ALA A 92 2.18 -13.17 16.54
N LYS A 93 1.02 -12.71 16.06
CA LYS A 93 0.38 -13.17 14.81
C LYS A 93 0.78 -12.36 13.57
N ALA A 94 1.48 -11.24 13.74
CA ALA A 94 1.87 -10.37 12.64
C ALA A 94 2.89 -11.05 11.73
N GLN A 95 2.71 -10.90 10.43
CA GLN A 95 3.69 -11.27 9.41
C GLN A 95 4.59 -10.09 9.06
N LEU A 96 4.09 -8.86 9.24
CA LEU A 96 4.84 -7.63 9.12
C LEU A 96 4.59 -6.76 10.35
N VAL A 97 5.66 -6.23 10.95
CA VAL A 97 5.59 -5.17 11.95
C VAL A 97 6.29 -3.95 11.40
N VAL A 98 5.63 -2.79 11.43
CA VAL A 98 6.21 -1.50 11.05
C VAL A 98 6.32 -0.65 12.30
N ALA A 99 7.54 -0.24 12.63
CA ALA A 99 7.87 0.54 13.82
C ALA A 99 8.76 1.73 13.40
N ASN A 100 8.94 2.68 14.30
CA ASN A 100 9.83 3.82 14.07
C ASN A 100 11.28 3.52 14.46
N GLY A 101 11.49 2.73 15.53
CA GLY A 101 12.81 2.39 16.04
C GLY A 101 13.54 3.57 16.68
N ASP A 102 14.88 3.45 16.77
CA ASP A 102 15.78 4.41 17.46
C ASP A 102 15.28 4.81 18.86
N ALA A 103 14.77 3.82 19.60
CA ALA A 103 14.18 3.96 20.94
C ALA A 103 12.90 4.81 21.02
N TYR A 104 12.25 5.09 19.89
CA TYR A 104 10.94 5.75 19.86
C TYR A 104 9.84 4.87 20.47
N ASP A 105 9.75 3.62 20.00
CA ASP A 105 8.71 2.65 20.35
C ASP A 105 9.30 1.40 21.03
N THR A 106 10.11 1.60 22.06
CA THR A 106 10.79 0.52 22.83
C THR A 106 9.88 -0.58 23.39
N TRP A 107 8.58 -0.31 23.49
CA TRP A 107 7.59 -1.32 23.87
C TRP A 107 7.40 -2.38 22.77
N ILE A 108 7.58 -2.04 21.49
CA ILE A 108 7.57 -3.00 20.37
C ILE A 108 8.75 -3.95 20.48
N ASP A 109 9.95 -3.44 20.72
CA ASP A 109 11.16 -4.28 20.83
C ASP A 109 11.00 -5.37 21.90
N ARG A 110 10.40 -4.99 23.04
CA ARG A 110 10.09 -5.92 24.13
C ARG A 110 9.08 -6.99 23.71
N LEU A 111 8.02 -6.62 22.99
CA LEU A 111 7.02 -7.57 22.50
C LEU A 111 7.55 -8.49 21.39
N LEU A 112 8.35 -7.95 20.46
CA LEU A 112 9.03 -8.73 19.43
C LEU A 112 9.98 -9.77 20.05
N SER A 113 10.73 -9.36 21.07
CA SER A 113 11.63 -10.25 21.82
C SER A 113 10.90 -11.31 22.62
N ALA A 114 9.71 -10.99 23.16
CA ALA A 114 8.87 -11.94 23.89
C ALA A 114 8.16 -12.95 22.98
N SER A 115 8.04 -12.66 21.68
CA SER A 115 7.41 -13.53 20.69
C SER A 115 8.29 -13.68 19.44
N PRO A 116 9.44 -14.36 19.54
CA PRO A 116 10.35 -14.54 18.41
C PRO A 116 9.66 -15.32 17.28
N ASN A 117 9.85 -14.86 16.04
CA ASN A 117 9.31 -15.47 14.83
C ASN A 117 10.23 -15.15 13.64
N ASP A 118 10.94 -16.15 13.14
CA ASP A 118 11.93 -16.00 12.06
C ASP A 118 11.32 -15.66 10.70
N SER A 119 10.00 -15.84 10.55
CA SER A 119 9.27 -15.54 9.32
C SER A 119 8.60 -14.15 9.35
N ARG A 120 8.66 -13.44 10.46
CA ARG A 120 8.09 -12.09 10.60
C ARG A 120 9.08 -11.05 10.08
N ILE A 121 8.62 -10.23 9.14
CA ILE A 121 9.38 -9.07 8.67
C ILE A 121 9.16 -7.92 9.67
N VAL A 122 10.24 -7.25 10.05
CA VAL A 122 10.19 -6.04 10.87
C VAL A 122 10.79 -4.92 10.03
N LEU A 123 10.00 -3.87 9.78
CA LEU A 123 10.44 -2.64 9.14
C LEU A 123 10.56 -1.55 10.21
N ILE A 124 11.74 -0.94 10.25
CA ILE A 124 12.10 0.22 11.07
C ILE A 124 12.29 1.40 10.13
#